data_AF-D9YVV1-F1
#
_entry.id   AF-D9YVV1-F1
#
_cell.length_a   1.000
_cell.length_b   1.000
_cell.length_c   1.000
_cell.angle_alpha   90.00
_cell.angle_beta   90.00
_cell.angle_gamma   90.00
#
_symmetry.space_group_name_H-M   'P 1'
#
loop_
_entity.id
_entity.type
_entity.pdbx_description
1 polymer ?
#
loop_
_entity_poly.entity_id
_entity_poly.type
_entity_poly.pdbx_seq_one_letter_code
_entity_poly.pdbx_strand_id
1 'polypeptide(L)'
;YTVLMCTDLTRSTSRAGVYKPSHGGFVDIDIEKDRAISLRTLIDHSIVESFGGGGRTCMTARVYPEHVATGSSHLYVFNNASDAVKVSKLEAWELATASVNAG
;
A
#
# COMPACT_ATOMS: atom_id res chain seq x y z
N TYR A 1 -1.50 -16.75 15.46
CA TYR A 1 -0.64 -15.55 15.53
C TYR A 1 -1.26 -14.45 14.66
N THR A 2 -0.93 -13.19 14.91
CA THR A 2 -1.55 -12.06 14.21
C THR A 2 -0.47 -11.07 13.81
N VAL A 3 -0.49 -10.63 12.56
CA VAL A 3 0.45 -9.65 12.01
C VAL A 3 -0.25 -8.30 11.90
N LEU A 4 0.44 -7.19 12.21
CA LEU A 4 -0.10 -5.86 12.01
C LEU A 4 0.20 -5.37 10.58
N MET A 5 -0.81 -4.94 9.86
CA MET A 5 -0.70 -4.18 8.62
C MET A 5 -1.04 -2.72 8.90
N CYS A 6 -0.30 -1.80 8.27
CA CYS A 6 -0.50 -0.36 8.42
C CYS A 6 -0.51 0.33 7.06
N THR A 7 -1.33 1.38 6.96
CA THR A 7 -1.29 2.37 5.88
C THR A 7 -1.03 3.73 6.51
N ASP A 8 0.21 4.20 6.44
CA ASP A 8 0.61 5.50 6.99
C ASP A 8 0.52 6.60 5.93
N LEU A 9 -0.41 7.54 6.12
CA LEU A 9 -0.64 8.65 5.21
C LEU A 9 -0.04 9.98 5.72
N THR A 10 0.65 9.99 6.85
CA THR A 10 1.14 11.23 7.50
C THR A 10 1.98 12.11 6.56
N ARG A 11 2.76 11.47 5.69
CA ARG A 11 3.63 12.10 4.67
C ARG A 11 3.09 11.97 3.24
N SER A 12 1.81 11.65 3.06
CA SER A 12 1.19 11.50 1.73
C SER A 12 1.11 12.81 0.93
N THR A 13 1.15 13.97 1.60
CA THR A 13 1.22 15.29 0.97
C THR A 13 1.74 16.35 1.95
N SER A 14 2.45 17.35 1.42
CA SER A 14 2.88 18.56 2.16
C SER A 14 1.76 19.60 2.29
N ARG A 15 0.68 19.47 1.52
CA ARG A 15 -0.45 20.39 1.53
C ARG A 15 -1.16 20.42 2.89
N ALA A 16 -1.36 21.63 3.41
CA ALA A 16 -2.12 21.86 4.64
C ALA A 16 -3.63 21.58 4.44
N GLY A 17 -4.31 21.19 5.53
CA GLY A 17 -5.76 20.95 5.53
C GLY A 17 -6.21 19.67 4.82
N VAL A 18 -5.28 18.82 4.36
CA VAL A 18 -5.61 17.49 3.83
C VAL A 18 -5.72 16.49 4.98
N TYR A 19 -6.80 15.72 4.98
CA TYR A 19 -6.99 14.62 5.92
C TYR A 19 -5.99 13.49 5.62
N LYS A 20 -5.15 13.16 6.60
CA LYS A 20 -4.02 12.22 6.47
C LYS A 20 -3.97 11.21 7.63
N PRO A 21 -5.05 10.45 7.89
CA PRO A 21 -5.06 9.47 8.97
C PRO A 21 -4.08 8.33 8.69
N SER A 22 -3.52 7.75 9.74
CA SER A 22 -2.91 6.43 9.64
C SER A 22 -3.98 5.37 9.92
N HIS A 23 -4.00 4.31 9.12
CA HIS A 23 -4.87 3.17 9.31
C HIS A 23 -4.06 1.94 9.71
N GLY A 24 -4.67 1.07 10.50
CA GLY A 24 -4.05 -0.17 10.96
C GLY A 24 -5.10 -1.27 11.11
N GLY A 25 -4.66 -2.50 10.92
CA GLY A 25 -5.53 -3.66 10.94
C GLY A 25 -4.72 -4.93 11.10
N PHE A 26 -5.26 -5.84 11.88
CA PHE A 26 -4.65 -7.14 12.09
C PHE A 26 -4.91 -8.04 10.88
N VAL A 27 -3.88 -8.77 10.47
CA VAL A 27 -3.92 -9.79 9.43
C VAL A 27 -3.76 -11.14 10.11
N ASP A 28 -4.80 -11.97 10.00
CA ASP A 28 -4.79 -13.33 10.53
C ASP A 28 -3.89 -14.21 9.64
N ILE A 29 -2.62 -14.37 10.00
CA ILE A 29 -1.64 -15.21 9.27
C ILE A 29 -0.80 -15.93 10.32
N ASP A 30 -0.48 -17.19 10.04
CA ASP A 30 0.43 -17.97 10.87
C ASP A 30 1.86 -17.84 10.33
N ILE A 31 2.61 -16.87 10.82
CA ILE A 31 3.97 -16.59 10.32
C ILE A 31 4.95 -17.74 10.58
N GLU A 32 4.74 -18.56 11.60
CA GLU A 32 5.60 -19.71 11.91
C GLU A 32 5.43 -20.81 10.86
N LYS A 33 4.18 -21.01 10.42
CA LYS A 33 3.82 -21.98 9.38
C LYS A 33 4.08 -21.44 7.96
N ASP A 34 3.60 -20.24 7.68
CA ASP A 34 3.55 -19.66 6.33
C ASP A 34 4.90 -19.04 5.93
N ARG A 35 5.72 -18.64 6.91
CA ARG A 35 7.09 -18.09 6.75
C ARG A 35 7.24 -16.90 5.79
N ALA A 36 6.12 -16.32 5.37
CA ALA A 36 6.04 -15.23 4.43
C ALA A 36 4.77 -14.42 4.67
N ILE A 37 4.83 -13.13 4.36
CA ILE A 37 3.68 -12.23 4.36
C ILE A 37 3.50 -11.75 2.92
N SER A 38 2.28 -11.82 2.41
CA SER A 38 1.94 -11.27 1.10
C SER A 38 1.29 -9.91 1.22
N LEU A 39 1.64 -9.01 0.29
CA LEU A 39 1.04 -7.70 0.14
C LEU A 39 0.82 -7.45 -1.35
N ARG A 40 -0.40 -7.06 -1.72
CA ARG A 40 -0.72 -6.51 -3.05
C ARG A 40 -1.22 -5.09 -2.85
N THR A 41 -0.76 -4.16 -3.68
CA THR A 41 -1.23 -2.78 -3.66
C THR A 41 -1.62 -2.36 -5.07
N LEU A 42 -2.85 -1.87 -5.23
CA LEU A 42 -3.29 -1.15 -6.42
C LEU A 42 -3.07 0.34 -6.17
N ILE A 43 -2.44 1.02 -7.11
CA ILE A 43 -2.15 2.45 -7.05
C ILE A 43 -2.77 3.08 -8.29
N ASP A 44 -3.73 3.96 -8.07
CA ASP A 44 -4.39 4.71 -9.14
C ASP A 44 -4.49 6.18 -8.74
N HIS A 45 -3.47 6.96 -9.11
CA HIS A 45 -3.35 8.40 -8.85
C HIS A 45 -3.62 8.81 -7.39
N SER A 46 -4.88 9.07 -7.04
CA SER A 46 -5.32 9.54 -5.71
C SER A 46 -5.91 8.45 -4.81
N ILE A 47 -5.91 7.19 -5.25
CA ILE A 47 -6.37 6.04 -4.47
C ILE A 47 -5.30 4.96 -4.39
N VAL A 48 -5.18 4.37 -3.21
CA VAL A 48 -4.31 3.23 -2.93
C VAL A 48 -5.13 2.16 -2.23
N GLU A 49 -5.17 0.96 -2.78
CA GLU A 49 -5.87 -0.20 -2.21
C GLU A 49 -4.86 -1.29 -1.89
N SER A 50 -4.69 -1.58 -0.60
CA SER A 50 -3.72 -2.56 -0.12
C SER A 50 -4.41 -3.79 0.44
N PHE A 51 -3.89 -4.96 0.08
CA PHE A 51 -4.44 -6.28 0.40
C PHE A 51 -3.35 -7.13 1.06
N GLY A 52 -3.43 -7.27 2.39
CA GLY A 52 -2.51 -8.09 3.18
C GLY A 52 -2.99 -9.55 3.28
N GLY A 53 -2.04 -10.49 3.26
CA GLY A 53 -2.33 -11.91 3.48
C GLY A 53 -3.24 -12.54 2.42
N GLY A 54 -3.17 -12.06 1.17
CA GLY A 54 -4.07 -12.50 0.10
C GLY A 54 -5.48 -11.92 0.22
N GLY A 55 -5.67 -10.79 0.90
CA GLY A 55 -6.96 -10.12 1.06
C GLY A 55 -7.68 -10.42 2.37
N ARG A 56 -7.00 -11.05 3.35
CA ARG A 56 -7.54 -11.21 4.72
C ARG A 56 -7.75 -9.86 5.41
N THR A 57 -6.92 -8.88 5.07
CA THR A 57 -7.06 -7.50 5.51
C THR A 57 -6.92 -6.58 4.31
N CYS A 58 -7.91 -5.72 4.12
CA CYS A 58 -7.95 -4.76 3.02
C CYS A 58 -8.00 -3.34 3.59
N MET A 59 -7.23 -2.43 2.99
CA MET A 59 -7.23 -1.02 3.35
C MET A 59 -7.25 -0.17 2.10
N THR A 60 -8.28 0.66 1.99
CA THR A 60 -8.41 1.66 0.93
C THR A 60 -8.08 3.03 1.51
N ALA A 61 -7.17 3.73 0.85
CA ALA A 61 -6.72 5.07 1.25
C ALA A 61 -6.85 6.05 0.09
N ARG A 62 -7.17 7.30 0.42
CA ARG A 62 -7.14 8.42 -0.51
C ARG A 62 -5.93 9.29 -0.18
N VAL A 63 -5.16 9.66 -1.20
CA VAL A 63 -3.95 10.49 -1.09
C VAL A 63 -3.96 11.58 -2.15
N TYR A 64 -3.35 12.72 -1.83
CA TYR A 64 -3.32 13.89 -2.72
C TYR A 64 -1.91 14.50 -2.81
N PRO A 65 -0.94 13.77 -3.38
CA PRO A 65 0.45 14.23 -3.44
C PRO A 65 0.61 15.37 -4.45
N GLU A 66 1.45 16.35 -4.14
CA GLU A 66 1.66 17.52 -5.01
C GLU A 66 2.47 17.17 -6.28
N HIS A 67 3.35 16.17 -6.21
CA HIS A 67 4.20 15.74 -7.33
C HIS A 67 3.44 15.00 -8.46
N VAL A 68 2.19 14.59 -8.24
CA VAL A 68 1.37 13.95 -9.29
C VAL A 68 1.16 14.91 -10.47
N ALA A 69 1.04 16.22 -10.20
CA ALA A 69 0.91 17.23 -11.23
C ALA A 69 2.14 17.33 -12.16
N THR A 70 3.30 16.84 -11.71
CA THR A 70 4.56 16.90 -12.47
C THR A 70 5.00 15.53 -13.00
N GLY A 71 4.16 14.49 -12.88
CA GLY A 71 4.47 13.14 -13.34
C GLY A 71 5.61 12.45 -12.59
N SER A 72 5.99 12.95 -11.40
CA SER A 72 7.17 12.50 -10.66
C SER A 72 6.80 11.53 -9.53
N SER A 73 6.15 10.42 -9.88
CA SER A 73 5.80 9.37 -8.93
C SER A 73 6.80 8.23 -8.98
N HIS A 74 7.19 7.71 -7.82
CA HIS A 74 8.15 6.60 -7.70
C HIS A 74 7.60 5.52 -6.76
N LEU A 75 7.97 4.27 -7.01
CA LEU A 75 7.65 3.12 -6.17
C LEU A 75 8.91 2.63 -5.46
N TYR A 76 8.79 2.36 -4.16
CA TYR A 76 9.89 1.88 -3.32
C TYR A 76 9.46 0.65 -2.52
N VAL A 77 10.43 -0.23 -2.27
CA VAL A 77 10.36 -1.28 -1.25
C VAL A 77 11.42 -0.96 -0.21
N PHE A 78 11.05 -0.97 1.07
CA PHE A 78 11.93 -0.56 2.15
C PHE A 78 11.79 -1.49 3.37
N ASN A 79 12.85 -1.55 4.18
CA ASN A 79 12.85 -2.18 5.49
C ASN A 79 13.52 -1.21 6.48
N ASN A 80 12.76 -0.70 7.44
CA ASN A 80 13.26 0.22 8.47
C ASN A 80 13.55 -0.50 9.82
N ALA A 81 13.50 -1.83 9.87
CA ALA A 81 13.81 -2.61 11.07
C ALA A 81 15.33 -2.83 11.22
N SER A 82 15.74 -3.25 12.42
CA SER A 82 17.12 -3.70 12.69
C SER A 82 17.44 -5.05 12.02
N ASP A 83 16.44 -5.92 11.94
CA ASP A 83 16.58 -7.25 11.36
C ASP A 83 16.37 -7.22 9.84
N ALA A 84 17.15 -8.06 9.14
CA ALA A 84 17.02 -8.20 7.70
C ALA A 84 15.76 -8.99 7.33
N VAL A 85 15.01 -8.47 6.35
CA VAL A 85 13.87 -9.16 5.72
C VAL A 85 14.23 -9.51 4.28
N LYS A 86 13.86 -10.72 3.84
CA LYS A 86 14.04 -11.17 2.47
C LYS A 86 12.77 -10.97 1.65
N VAL A 87 12.88 -10.25 0.54
CA VAL A 87 11.81 -10.20 -0.49
C VAL A 87 11.95 -11.45 -1.36
N SER A 88 11.05 -12.42 -1.18
CA SER A 88 11.09 -13.68 -1.94
C SER A 88 10.59 -13.53 -3.38
N LYS A 89 9.63 -12.62 -3.60
CA LYS A 89 9.05 -12.30 -4.91
C LYS A 89 8.53 -10.86 -4.89
N LEU A 90 8.80 -10.11 -5.95
CA LEU A 90 8.22 -8.79 -6.20
C LEU A 90 7.85 -8.70 -7.67
N GLU A 91 6.60 -8.35 -7.94
CA GLU A 91 6.10 -8.13 -9.30
C GLU A 91 5.38 -6.78 -9.32
N ALA A 92 5.66 -5.99 -10.36
CA ALA A 92 5.05 -4.70 -10.58
C ALA A 92 4.60 -4.61 -12.04
N TRP A 93 3.38 -4.14 -12.26
CA TRP A 93 2.79 -3.97 -13.58
C TRP A 93 2.28 -2.55 -13.73
N GLU A 94 2.58 -1.93 -14.85
CA GLU A 94 1.90 -0.71 -15.28
C GLU A 94 0.49 -1.07 -15.73
N LEU A 95 -0.50 -0.35 -15.21
CA LEU A 95 -1.91 -0.58 -15.53
C LEU A 95 -2.35 0.45 -16.56
N ALA A 96 -2.85 -0.02 -17.70
CA ALA A 96 -3.45 0.85 -18.70
C ALA A 96 -4.79 1.43 -18.20
N THR A 97 -5.10 2.66 -18.62
CA THR A 97 -6.39 3.28 -18.35
C THR A 97 -7.53 2.42 -18.90
N ALA A 98 -8.50 2.09 -18.04
CA ALA A 98 -9.68 1.34 -18.45
C ALA A 98 -10.70 2.26 -19.14
N SER A 99 -11.38 1.73 -20.17
CA SER A 99 -12.60 2.36 -20.70
C SER A 99 -13.75 2.11 -19.73
N VAL A 100 -14.18 3.16 -19.04
CA VAL A 100 -15.29 3.09 -18.08
C VAL A 100 -16.56 3.59 -18.77
N ASN A 101 -17.56 2.72 -18.93
CA ASN A 101 -18.87 3.15 -19.42
C ASN A 101 -19.57 3.92 -18.29
N ALA A 102 -19.75 5.22 -18.47
CA ALA A 102 -20.67 5.99 -17.65
C ALA A 102 -22.10 5.69 -18.12
N GLY A 103 -22.94 5.20 -17.21
CA GLY A 103 -24.37 4.97 -17.45
C GLY A 103 -25.16 6.27 -17.60
#